data_AF-A0A2E0T7F1-F1
#
_entry.id   AF-A0A2E0T7F1-F1
#
_cell.length_a   1.000
_cell.length_b   1.000
_cell.length_c   1.000
_cell.angle_alpha   90.00
_cell.angle_beta   90.00
_cell.angle_gamma   90.00
#
_symmetry.space_group_name_H-M   'P 1'
#
loop_
_entity.id
_entity.type
_entity.pdbx_description
1 polymer ?
#
loop_
_entity_poly.entity_id
_entity_poly.type
_entity_poly.pdbx_seq_one_letter_code
_entity_poly.pdbx_strand_id
1 'polypeptide(L)'
;MKLIYKLLIRLTLLLGVISYLFTVGIAFVKNGFVIGVLSASLPLLSNAYWTYALWSESDKFYQIYVNGQILLFLLIIFSIALHKLKS
;
A
#
# COMPACT_ATOMS: atom_id res chain seq x y z
N MET A 1 6.14 22.12 12.51
CA MET A 1 5.21 21.54 11.50
C MET A 1 5.88 21.14 10.18
N LYS A 2 6.71 21.98 9.53
CA LYS A 2 7.33 21.66 8.23
C LYS A 2 8.22 20.39 8.24
N LEU A 3 8.94 20.14 9.34
CA LEU A 3 9.77 18.93 9.51
C LEU A 3 8.93 17.65 9.63
N ILE A 4 7.91 17.66 10.50
CA ILE A 4 6.98 16.54 10.71
C ILE A 4 6.29 16.16 9.40
N TYR A 5 5.79 17.15 8.65
CA TYR A 5 5.16 16.93 7.35
C TYR A 5 6.11 16.29 6.32
N LYS A 6 7.36 16.78 6.22
CA LYS A 6 8.37 16.21 5.32
C LYS A 6 8.71 14.75 5.69
N LEU A 7 8.80 14.47 6.99
CA LEU A 7 9.13 13.15 7.48
C LEU A 7 7.97 12.16 7.22
N LEU A 8 6.73 12.61 7.44
CA LEU A 8 5.53 11.84 7.14
C LEU A 8 5.46 11.47 5.65
N ILE A 9 5.64 12.43 4.74
CA ILE A 9 5.63 12.15 3.29
C ILE A 9 6.68 11.12 2.90
N ARG A 10 7.90 11.23 3.44
CA ARG A 10 8.98 10.28 3.15
C ARG A 10 8.63 8.88 3.61
N LEU A 11 8.06 8.73 4.80
CA LEU A 11 7.59 7.45 5.31
C LEU A 11 6.45 6.88 4.46
N THR A 12 5.47 7.70 4.07
CA THR A 12 4.37 7.30 3.19
C THR A 12 4.88 6.83 1.83
N LEU A 13 5.86 7.52 1.24
CA LEU A 13 6.48 7.11 -0.01
C LEU A 13 7.20 5.77 0.11
N LEU A 14 8.01 5.61 1.16
CA LEU A 14 8.75 4.38 1.42
C LEU A 14 7.80 3.18 1.61
N LEU A 15 6.77 3.35 2.45
CA LEU A 15 5.74 2.33 2.64
C LEU A 15 4.95 2.07 1.35
N GLY A 16 4.69 3.10 0.53
CA GLY A 16 4.04 2.94 -0.78
C GLY A 16 4.82 2.05 -1.73
N VAL A 17 6.15 2.23 -1.81
CA VAL A 17 7.03 1.37 -2.62
C VAL A 17 7.05 -0.05 -2.08
N ILE A 18 7.17 -0.22 -0.77
CA ILE A 18 7.17 -1.55 -0.13
C ILE A 18 5.83 -2.27 -0.40
N SER A 19 4.70 -1.59 -0.18
CA SER A 19 3.37 -2.10 -0.48
C SER A 19 3.26 -2.55 -1.93
N TYR A 20 3.69 -1.71 -2.88
CA TYR A 20 3.67 -2.04 -4.30
C TYR A 20 4.45 -3.32 -4.62
N LEU A 21 5.68 -3.44 -4.11
CA LEU A 21 6.50 -4.63 -4.33
C LEU A 21 5.84 -5.90 -3.78
N PHE A 22 5.24 -5.82 -2.59
CA PHE A 22 4.51 -6.95 -2.02
C PHE A 22 3.27 -7.31 -2.84
N THR A 23 2.47 -6.32 -3.26
CA THR A 23 1.28 -6.56 -4.08
C THR A 23 1.63 -7.27 -5.38
N VAL A 24 2.66 -6.78 -6.08
CA VAL A 24 3.15 -7.40 -7.31
C VAL A 24 3.70 -8.80 -7.06
N GLY A 25 4.51 -8.97 -6.01
CA GLY A 25 5.05 -10.28 -5.62
C GLY A 25 3.95 -11.30 -5.31
N ILE A 26 2.93 -10.91 -4.55
CA ILE A 26 1.78 -11.76 -4.26
C ILE A 26 1.04 -12.12 -5.55
N ALA A 27 0.85 -11.17 -6.46
CA ALA A 27 0.20 -11.42 -7.74
C ALA A 27 0.94 -12.45 -8.60
N PHE A 28 2.27 -12.35 -8.69
CA PHE A 28 3.10 -13.33 -9.38
C PHE A 28 3.01 -14.71 -8.75
N VAL A 29 3.05 -14.80 -7.41
CA VAL A 29 3.06 -16.07 -6.69
C VAL A 29 1.70 -16.76 -6.73
N LYS A 30 0.59 -16.04 -6.50
CA LYS A 30 -0.75 -16.64 -6.44
C LYS A 30 -1.32 -16.93 -7.83
N ASN A 31 -1.13 -16.03 -8.79
CA ASN A 31 -1.86 -16.07 -10.06
C ASN A 31 -0.96 -16.10 -11.31
N GLY A 32 0.36 -16.12 -11.14
CA GLY A 32 1.31 -16.27 -12.24
C GLY A 32 1.62 -14.97 -13.00
N PHE A 33 2.34 -15.13 -14.12
CA PHE A 33 3.01 -14.03 -14.82
C PHE A 33 2.06 -12.93 -15.31
N VAL A 34 0.96 -13.30 -15.97
CA VAL A 34 0.02 -12.33 -16.58
C VAL A 34 -0.58 -11.42 -15.52
N ILE A 35 -1.08 -11.99 -14.42
CA ILE A 35 -1.67 -11.21 -13.33
C ILE A 35 -0.60 -10.41 -12.58
N GLY A 36 0.63 -10.93 -12.45
CA GLY A 36 1.76 -10.18 -11.92
C GLY A 36 2.07 -8.91 -12.71
N VAL A 37 2.16 -9.02 -14.04
CA VAL A 37 2.42 -7.87 -14.94
C VAL A 37 1.24 -6.89 -14.94
N LEU A 38 0.01 -7.37 -14.97
CA LEU A 38 -1.18 -6.51 -14.82
C LEU A 38 -1.16 -5.78 -13.47
N SER A 39 -0.77 -6.46 -12.40
CA SER A 39 -0.71 -5.86 -11.07
C SER A 39 0.37 -4.78 -10.96
N ALA A 40 1.51 -5.00 -11.62
CA ALA A 40 2.59 -4.03 -11.74
C ALA A 40 2.18 -2.79 -12.55
N SER A 41 1.37 -3.00 -13.60
CA SER A 41 0.91 -1.93 -14.49
C SER A 41 -0.17 -1.05 -13.85
N LEU A 42 -0.94 -1.59 -12.89
CA LEU A 42 -2.09 -0.92 -12.26
C LEU A 42 -1.94 -0.89 -10.73
N PRO A 43 -0.93 -0.20 -10.18
CA PRO A 43 -0.54 -0.30 -8.76
C PRO A 43 -1.66 0.05 -7.78
N LEU A 44 -2.43 1.12 -8.04
CA LEU A 44 -3.52 1.55 -7.13
C LEU A 44 -4.66 0.54 -7.09
N LEU A 45 -5.13 0.11 -8.26
CA LEU A 45 -6.21 -0.89 -8.37
C LEU A 45 -5.77 -2.23 -7.78
N SER A 46 -4.51 -2.59 -8.00
CA SER A 46 -3.95 -3.85 -7.52
C SER A 46 -3.83 -3.86 -6.01
N ASN A 47 -3.35 -2.78 -5.39
CA ASN A 47 -3.31 -2.69 -3.94
C ASN A 47 -4.70 -2.87 -3.34
N ALA A 48 -5.73 -2.20 -3.88
CA ALA A 48 -7.10 -2.35 -3.41
C ALA A 48 -7.64 -3.77 -3.61
N TYR A 49 -7.49 -4.33 -4.81
CA TYR A 49 -7.94 -5.68 -5.14
C TYR A 49 -7.30 -6.73 -4.23
N TRP A 50 -5.98 -6.72 -4.10
CA TRP A 50 -5.25 -7.70 -3.30
C TRP A 50 -5.47 -7.53 -1.80
N THR A 51 -5.67 -6.29 -1.32
CA THR A 51 -6.06 -6.06 0.08
C THR A 51 -7.43 -6.67 0.37
N TYR A 52 -8.39 -6.49 -0.54
CA TYR A 52 -9.72 -7.08 -0.40
C TYR A 52 -9.69 -8.61 -0.52
N ALA A 53 -9.02 -9.13 -1.55
CA ALA A 53 -8.93 -10.56 -1.83
C ALA A 53 -8.25 -11.35 -0.70
N LEU A 54 -7.37 -10.70 0.08
CA LEU A 54 -6.62 -11.31 1.16
C LEU A 54 -7.13 -10.93 2.56
N TRP A 55 -8.20 -10.15 2.65
CA TRP A 55 -8.71 -9.60 3.92
C TRP A 55 -9.12 -10.69 4.92
N SER A 56 -9.72 -11.77 4.42
CA SER A 56 -10.22 -12.89 5.22
C SER A 56 -9.25 -14.07 5.31
N GLU A 57 -8.05 -13.95 4.73
CA GLU A 57 -7.06 -15.01 4.77
C GLU A 57 -6.48 -15.16 6.18
N SER A 58 -6.39 -16.39 6.68
CA SER A 58 -5.87 -16.69 8.02
C SER A 58 -4.35 -16.72 8.08
N ASP A 59 -3.67 -16.71 6.93
CA ASP A 59 -2.21 -16.69 6.87
C ASP A 59 -1.65 -15.37 7.43
N LYS A 60 -0.71 -15.49 8.38
CA LYS A 60 -0.11 -14.37 9.08
C LYS A 60 0.58 -13.37 8.14
N PHE A 61 1.20 -13.86 7.06
CA PHE A 61 1.83 -13.00 6.07
C PHE A 61 0.79 -12.10 5.37
N TYR A 62 -0.36 -12.66 4.98
CA TYR A 62 -1.43 -11.89 4.33
C TYR A 62 -2.08 -10.90 5.28
N GLN A 63 -2.26 -11.26 6.56
CA GLN A 63 -2.74 -10.31 7.56
C GLN A 63 -1.80 -9.13 7.76
N ILE A 64 -0.49 -9.37 7.82
CA ILE A 64 0.52 -8.30 7.91
C ILE A 64 0.45 -7.40 6.67
N TYR A 65 0.34 -7.99 5.48
CA TYR A 65 0.20 -7.25 4.22
C TYR A 65 -1.05 -6.35 4.24
N VAL A 66 -2.22 -6.90 4.56
CA VAL A 66 -3.49 -6.15 4.62
C VAL A 66 -3.40 -5.01 5.63
N ASN A 67 -2.90 -5.27 6.84
CA ASN A 67 -2.69 -4.24 7.86
C ASN A 67 -1.72 -3.15 7.41
N GLY A 68 -0.66 -3.52 6.67
CA GLY A 68 0.26 -2.57 6.06
C GLY A 68 -0.41 -1.66 5.04
N GLN A 69 -1.32 -2.19 4.22
CA GLN A 69 -2.09 -1.41 3.24
C GLN A 69 -3.08 -0.45 3.91
N ILE A 70 -3.75 -0.89 4.99
CA ILE A 70 -4.61 -0.02 5.81
C ILE A 70 -3.79 1.13 6.42
N LEU A 71 -2.63 0.81 7.00
CA LEU A 71 -1.74 1.82 7.59
C LEU A 71 -1.27 2.83 6.54
N LEU A 72 -0.89 2.37 5.34
CA LEU A 72 -0.51 3.23 4.23
C LEU A 72 -1.66 4.18 3.85
N PHE A 73 -2.88 3.67 3.76
CA PHE A 73 -4.06 4.47 3.44
C PHE A 73 -4.32 5.55 4.50
N LEU A 74 -4.23 5.20 5.78
CA LEU A 74 -4.34 6.16 6.88
C LEU A 74 -3.25 7.24 6.78
N LEU A 75 -1.99 6.87 6.53
CA LEU A 75 -0.89 7.82 6.39
C LEU A 75 -1.08 8.79 5.22
N ILE A 76 -1.67 8.34 4.10
CA ILE A 76 -2.02 9.20 2.98
C ILE A 76 -3.08 10.22 3.40
N ILE A 77 -4.15 9.79 4.07
CA ILE A 77 -5.20 10.69 4.58
C ILE A 77 -4.62 11.71 5.55
N PHE A 78 -3.81 11.28 6.52
CA PHE A 78 -3.14 12.17 7.46
C PHE A 78 -2.22 13.18 6.75
N SER A 79 -1.49 12.74 5.73
CA SER A 79 -0.63 13.62 4.92
C SER A 79 -1.43 14.71 4.21
N ILE A 80 -2.58 14.36 3.64
CA ILE A 80 -3.49 15.30 2.97
C ILE A 80 -4.10 16.28 3.99
N ALA A 81 -4.56 15.79 5.13
CA ALA A 81 -5.12 16.63 6.19
C ALA A 81 -4.11 17.65 6.71
N LEU A 82 -2.87 17.22 7.00
CA LEU A 82 -1.80 18.11 7.42
C LEU A 82 -1.38 19.11 6.34
N HIS A 83 -1.45 18.73 5.06
CA HIS A 83 -1.20 19.66 3.96
C HIS A 83 -2.23 20.79 3.96
N LYS A 84 -3.52 20.46 4.12
CA LYS A 84 -4.60 21.46 4.20
C LYS A 84 -4.49 22.38 5.41
N LEU A 85 -4.08 21.87 6.57
CA LEU A 85 -3.90 22.68 7.78
C LEU A 85 -2.69 23.62 7.74
N LYS A 86 -1.74 23.35 6.85
CA LYS A 86 -0.52 24.16 6.68
C LYS A 86 -0.68 25.24 5.60
N SER A 87 -1.57 25.01 4.62
CA SER A 87 -1.93 25.97 3.58
C SER A 87 -2.84 27.06 4.12
#